data_AF-A0A367Q564-F1
#
_entry.id   AF-A0A367Q564-F1
#
_cell.length_a   1.000
_cell.length_b   1.000
_cell.length_c   1.000
_cell.angle_alpha   90.00
_cell.angle_beta   90.00
_cell.angle_gamma   90.00
#
_symmetry.space_group_name_H-M   'P 1'
#
loop_
_entity.id
_entity.type
_entity.pdbx_description
1 polymer ?
#
loop_
_entity_poly.entity_id
_entity_poly.type
_entity_poly.pdbx_seq_one_letter_code
_entity_poly.pdbx_strand_id
1 'polypeptide(L)'
;MVYCRFEQLQKVRCSRLLPANKIDYLVKSMCLAWVVDKFENPNLAESSYQKQVVQAVANGADELAAIRAWMQQVAKAKTGVT
;
A
#
# COMPACT_ATOMS: atom_id res chain seq x y z
N MET A 1 21.36 0.30 0.78
CA MET A 1 21.44 1.22 -0.38
C MET A 1 20.37 0.83 -1.40
N VAL A 2 19.17 1.44 -1.31
CA VAL A 2 18.13 1.33 -2.34
C VAL A 2 17.52 2.72 -2.55
N TYR A 3 18.37 3.70 -2.88
CA TYR A 3 17.91 5.07 -3.14
C TYR A 3 18.32 5.61 -4.52
N CYS A 4 19.22 4.96 -5.26
CA CYS A 4 19.82 5.60 -6.45
C CYS A 4 19.11 5.36 -7.81
N ARG A 5 17.98 4.64 -7.89
CA ARG A 5 17.41 4.27 -9.21
C ARG A 5 16.24 5.14 -9.69
N PHE A 6 15.60 5.94 -8.82
CA PHE A 6 14.48 6.81 -9.20
C PHE A 6 14.90 8.24 -9.58
N GLU A 7 16.03 8.75 -9.07
CA GLU A 7 16.36 10.18 -9.17
C GLU A 7 16.76 10.65 -10.58
N GLN A 8 17.28 9.76 -11.44
CA GLN A 8 17.87 10.18 -12.72
C GLN A 8 16.84 10.32 -13.87
N LEU A 9 15.60 9.82 -13.72
CA LEU A 9 14.59 9.83 -14.78
C LEU A 9 13.63 11.02 -14.76
N GLN A 10 13.49 11.73 -13.63
CA GLN A 10 12.41 12.73 -13.47
C GLN A 10 12.84 14.19 -13.49
N LYS A 11 14.14 14.49 -13.42
CA LYS A 11 14.68 15.86 -13.33
C LYS A 11 14.30 16.79 -14.50
N VAL A 12 13.80 16.25 -15.61
CA VAL A 12 13.52 17.01 -16.86
C VAL A 12 12.02 17.09 -17.21
N ARG A 13 11.10 16.45 -16.48
CA ARG A 13 9.64 16.46 -16.84
C ARG A 13 8.64 16.73 -15.71
N CYS A 14 9.07 16.96 -14.47
CA CYS A 14 8.13 16.98 -13.32
C CYS A 14 8.20 18.25 -12.47
N SER A 15 7.49 19.28 -12.92
CA SER A 15 7.04 20.39 -12.06
C SER A 15 5.78 20.02 -11.22
N ARG A 16 5.28 18.78 -11.31
CA ARG A 16 4.04 18.29 -10.66
C ARG A 16 4.23 16.95 -9.92
N LEU A 17 5.44 16.67 -9.43
CA LEU A 17 5.69 15.50 -8.59
C LEU A 17 5.18 15.80 -7.18
N LEU A 18 4.17 15.06 -6.73
CA LEU A 18 3.81 15.06 -5.32
C LEU A 18 4.99 14.50 -4.51
N PRO A 19 5.31 15.08 -3.35
CA PRO A 19 6.27 14.50 -2.42
C PRO A 19 5.94 13.03 -2.14
N ALA A 20 6.95 12.17 -2.02
CA ALA A 20 6.75 10.72 -1.84
C ALA A 20 5.80 10.39 -0.68
N ASN A 21 5.93 11.09 0.45
CA ASN A 21 5.03 10.92 1.60
C ASN A 21 3.56 11.26 1.31
N LYS A 22 3.27 12.14 0.33
CA LYS A 22 1.91 12.43 -0.14
C LYS A 22 1.37 11.31 -1.03
N ILE A 23 2.24 10.67 -1.80
CA ILE A 23 1.89 9.51 -2.63
C ILE A 23 1.57 8.31 -1.72
N ASP A 24 2.44 8.01 -0.75
CA ASP A 24 2.24 6.91 0.21
C ASP A 24 0.94 7.08 0.99
N TYR A 25 0.65 8.31 1.44
CA TYR A 25 -0.60 8.64 2.13
C TYR A 25 -1.82 8.39 1.24
N LEU A 26 -1.77 8.84 -0.02
CA LEU A 26 -2.87 8.64 -0.97
C LEU A 26 -3.10 7.14 -1.23
N VAL A 27 -2.03 6.36 -1.47
CA VAL A 27 -2.11 4.92 -1.70
C VAL A 27 -2.72 4.21 -0.48
N LYS A 28 -2.26 4.54 0.73
CA LYS A 28 -2.83 4.02 1.97
C LYS A 28 -4.32 4.35 2.07
N SER A 29 -4.72 5.61 1.87
CA SER A 29 -6.12 6.04 1.94
C SER A 29 -7.00 5.31 0.94
N MET A 30 -6.55 5.13 -0.31
CA MET A 30 -7.30 4.39 -1.33
C MET A 30 -7.46 2.91 -0.95
N CYS A 31 -6.40 2.28 -0.42
CA CYS A 31 -6.45 0.90 0.05
C CYS A 31 -7.42 0.72 1.22
N LEU A 32 -7.40 1.64 2.19
CA LEU A 32 -8.30 1.60 3.35
C LEU A 32 -9.76 1.85 2.95
N ALA A 33 -10.00 2.77 2.03
CA ALA A 33 -11.34 2.98 1.47
C ALA A 33 -11.88 1.73 0.76
N TRP A 34 -11.02 0.98 0.05
CA TRP A 34 -11.42 -0.26 -0.61
C TRP A 34 -11.79 -1.39 0.38
N VAL A 35 -11.20 -1.45 1.57
CA VAL A 35 -11.49 -2.48 2.58
C VAL A 35 -12.59 -2.10 3.58
N VAL A 36 -13.19 -0.91 3.45
CA VAL A 36 -14.16 -0.40 4.43
C VAL A 36 -15.37 -1.32 4.61
N ASP A 37 -15.81 -2.01 3.57
CA ASP A 37 -16.92 -2.97 3.59
C ASP A 37 -16.48 -4.41 3.92
N LYS A 38 -15.19 -4.63 4.21
CA LYS A 38 -14.57 -5.96 4.33
C LYS A 38 -14.09 -6.26 5.74
N PHE A 39 -13.98 -5.25 6.59
CA PHE A 39 -13.69 -5.37 8.00
C PHE A 39 -14.85 -4.79 8.81
N GLU A 40 -15.23 -5.45 9.89
CA GLU A 40 -16.26 -4.93 10.82
C GLU A 40 -15.77 -3.70 11.59
N ASN A 41 -14.45 -3.55 11.75
CA ASN A 41 -13.84 -2.43 12.46
C ASN A 41 -12.72 -1.79 11.60
N PRO A 42 -12.83 -0.49 11.25
CA PRO A 42 -11.81 0.24 10.48
C PRO A 42 -10.41 0.18 11.09
N ASN A 43 -10.29 0.12 12.42
CA ASN A 43 -8.99 0.03 13.10
C ASN A 43 -8.29 -1.30 12.81
N LEU A 44 -9.05 -2.38 12.57
CA LEU A 44 -8.49 -3.68 12.18
C LEU A 44 -7.98 -3.66 10.74
N ALA A 45 -8.68 -2.95 9.84
CA ALA A 45 -8.23 -2.76 8.47
C ALA A 45 -6.89 -1.99 8.43
N GLU A 46 -6.78 -0.90 9.19
CA GLU A 46 -5.54 -0.13 9.27
C GLU A 46 -4.40 -0.92 9.90
N SER A 47 -4.65 -1.62 11.02
CA SER A 47 -3.66 -2.47 11.67
C SER A 47 -3.17 -3.60 10.73
N SER A 48 -4.08 -4.18 9.96
CA SER A 48 -3.78 -5.21 8.96
C SER A 48 -2.90 -4.66 7.83
N TYR A 49 -3.24 -3.48 7.28
CA TYR A 49 -2.44 -2.81 6.27
C TYR A 49 -1.03 -2.48 6.78
N GLN A 50 -0.92 -1.95 7.99
CA GLN A 50 0.37 -1.65 8.61
C GLN A 50 1.25 -2.92 8.74
N LYS A 51 0.66 -4.01 9.22
CA LYS A 51 1.39 -5.27 9.44
C LYS A 51 1.78 -5.97 8.15
N GLN A 52 0.94 -5.93 7.12
CA GLN A 52 1.14 -6.76 5.91
C GLN A 52 1.73 -5.99 4.73
N VAL A 53 1.41 -4.71 4.58
CA VAL A 53 1.90 -3.87 3.49
C VAL A 53 3.12 -3.09 3.95
N VAL A 54 2.97 -2.26 5.00
CA VAL A 54 4.06 -1.35 5.41
C VAL A 54 5.29 -2.13 5.90
N GLN A 55 5.12 -3.18 6.71
CA GLN A 55 6.26 -4.00 7.13
C GLN A 55 6.91 -4.75 5.96
N ALA A 56 6.14 -5.25 4.99
CA ALA A 56 6.70 -5.94 3.82
C ALA A 56 7.54 -4.98 2.96
N VAL A 57 7.03 -3.76 2.73
CA VAL A 57 7.76 -2.71 2.00
C VAL A 57 9.01 -2.27 2.76
N ALA A 58 8.92 -2.10 4.08
CA ALA A 58 10.09 -1.81 4.93
C ALA A 58 11.17 -2.90 4.86
N ASN A 59 10.75 -4.15 4.63
CA ASN A 59 11.64 -5.30 4.42
C ASN A 59 12.11 -5.44 2.96
N GLY A 60 11.82 -4.47 2.08
CA GLY A 60 12.29 -4.41 0.70
C GLY A 60 11.37 -5.04 -0.35
N ALA A 61 10.13 -5.39 0.01
CA ALA A 61 9.14 -5.83 -0.97
C ALA A 61 8.71 -4.67 -1.87
N ASP A 62 8.39 -4.98 -3.13
CA ASP A 62 7.71 -4.04 -4.03
C ASP A 62 6.33 -3.67 -3.46
N GLU A 63 6.03 -2.37 -3.42
CA GLU A 63 4.81 -1.84 -2.80
C GLU A 63 3.55 -2.39 -3.47
N LEU A 64 3.53 -2.43 -4.80
CA LEU A 64 2.37 -2.91 -5.54
C LEU A 64 2.17 -4.42 -5.33
N ALA A 65 3.24 -5.20 -5.28
CA ALA A 65 3.18 -6.61 -4.95
C ALA A 65 2.66 -6.86 -3.52
N ALA A 66 3.13 -6.09 -2.53
CA ALA A 66 2.68 -6.18 -1.15
C ALA A 66 1.18 -5.84 -1.00
N ILE A 67 0.74 -4.75 -1.64
CA ILE A 67 -0.67 -4.34 -1.66
C ILE A 67 -1.54 -5.44 -2.31
N ARG A 68 -1.14 -5.96 -3.47
CA ARG A 68 -1.89 -7.02 -4.16
C ARG A 68 -2.01 -8.28 -3.31
N ALA A 69 -0.92 -8.72 -2.68
CA ALA A 69 -0.93 -9.89 -1.81
C ALA A 69 -1.86 -9.69 -0.61
N TRP A 70 -1.83 -8.50 0.02
CA TRP A 70 -2.73 -8.15 1.11
C TRP A 70 -4.20 -8.12 0.67
N MET A 71 -4.52 -7.46 -0.45
CA MET A 71 -5.90 -7.39 -0.98
C MET A 71 -6.45 -8.78 -1.29
N GLN A 72 -5.64 -9.69 -1.83
CA GLN A 72 -6.04 -11.08 -2.08
C GLN A 72 -6.36 -11.83 -0.79
N GLN A 73 -5.58 -11.63 0.27
CA GLN A 73 -5.86 -12.24 1.58
C GLN A 73 -7.15 -11.69 2.20
N VAL A 74 -7.36 -10.37 2.15
CA VAL A 74 -8.60 -9.73 2.63
C VAL A 74 -9.82 -10.25 1.88
N ALA A 75 -9.73 -10.37 0.54
CA ALA A 75 -10.82 -10.90 -0.27
C ALA A 75 -11.17 -12.34 0.10
N LYS A 76 -10.15 -13.21 0.28
CA LYS A 76 -10.35 -14.60 0.70
C LYS A 76 -11.01 -14.72 2.08
N ALA A 77 -10.58 -13.89 3.03
CA ALA A 77 -11.13 -13.88 4.38
C ALA A 77 -12.61 -13.46 4.39
N LYS A 78 -13.02 -12.51 3.54
CA LYS A 78 -14.42 -12.11 3.39
C LYS A 78 -15.27 -13.19 2.72
N THR A 79 -14.72 -13.95 1.78
CA THR A 79 -15.48 -14.96 1.03
C THR A 79 -15.80 -16.23 1.79
N GLY A 80 -15.24 -16.45 2.99
CA GLY A 80 -15.61 -17.57 3.86
C GLY A 80 -15.88 -18.87 3.09
N VAL A 81 -14.93 -19.31 2.25
CA VAL A 81 -15.01 -20.67 1.70
C VAL A 81 -14.74 -21.59 2.88
N THR A 82 -15.83 -22.07 3.45
CA THR A 82 -15.90 -23.25 4.31
C THR A 82 -15.60 -24.48 3.46
#